data_AF-A0A2D6U0I1-F1
#
_entry.id   AF-A0A2D6U0I1-F1
#
_cell.length_a   1.000
_cell.length_b   1.000
_cell.length_c   1.000
_cell.angle_alpha   90.00
_cell.angle_beta   90.00
_cell.angle_gamma   90.00
#
_symmetry.space_group_name_H-M   'P 1'
#
loop_
_entity.id
_entity.type
_entity.pdbx_description
1 polymer ?
#
loop_
_entity_poly.entity_id
_entity_poly.type
_entity_poly.pdbx_seq_one_letter_code
_entity_poly.pdbx_strand_id
1 'polypeptide(L)'
;MTMHLVRGMSTTSTKKHKAHLNKAEIKARDKAQQELNKTLVKVGLDPHRDIDPNNFKGYFGQYTGSNTTKTEPIKEQQLTQMKDGGLKKNEAPKVYSGKQKLLGIAVMHKSNLVPVFDIKDAKDIAKMRRG
;
A
#
# COMPACT_ATOMS: atom_id res chain seq x y z
N MET A 1 10.15 -49.91 11.74
CA MET A 1 10.47 -49.39 10.39
C MET A 1 10.11 -47.92 10.36
N THR A 2 11.11 -47.04 10.48
CA THR A 2 10.89 -45.59 10.57
C THR A 2 11.21 -44.93 9.24
N MET A 3 10.17 -44.50 8.52
CA MET A 3 10.31 -43.78 7.26
C MET A 3 10.72 -42.32 7.55
N HIS A 4 12.02 -42.08 7.73
CA HIS A 4 12.55 -40.72 7.81
C HIS A 4 12.61 -40.15 6.38
N LEU A 5 11.84 -39.09 6.09
CA LEU A 5 11.96 -38.38 4.82
C LEU A 5 13.39 -37.80 4.70
N VAL A 6 14.09 -38.17 3.63
CA VAL A 6 15.46 -37.72 3.33
C VAL A 6 15.46 -36.19 3.19
N ARG A 7 16.16 -35.50 4.09
CA ARG A 7 16.33 -34.05 4.02
C ARG A 7 17.16 -33.70 2.77
N GLY A 8 16.66 -32.79 1.93
CA GLY A 8 17.41 -32.26 0.79
C GLY A 8 17.03 -32.81 -0.59
N MET A 9 15.93 -33.55 -0.72
CA MET A 9 15.42 -34.03 -2.02
C MET A 9 14.67 -32.95 -2.82
N SER A 10 15.00 -31.68 -2.59
CA SER A 10 14.51 -30.54 -3.38
C SER A 10 15.61 -30.08 -4.32
N THR A 11 15.30 -29.96 -5.61
CA THR A 11 16.19 -29.36 -6.61
C THR A 11 16.20 -27.83 -6.54
N THR A 12 15.37 -27.22 -5.69
CA THR A 12 15.31 -25.77 -5.55
C THR A 12 16.34 -25.27 -4.55
N SER A 13 17.14 -24.27 -4.96
CA SER A 13 18.11 -23.61 -4.08
C SER A 13 17.38 -22.83 -2.99
N THR A 14 17.45 -23.30 -1.75
CA THR A 14 16.89 -22.60 -0.57
C THR A 14 17.94 -21.70 0.10
N LYS A 15 19.06 -21.41 -0.57
CA LYS A 15 20.13 -20.59 0.00
C LYS A 15 19.65 -19.15 0.13
N LYS A 16 19.75 -18.60 1.35
CA LYS A 16 19.53 -17.17 1.58
C LYS A 16 20.67 -16.38 0.95
N HIS A 17 20.39 -15.64 -0.12
CA HIS A 17 21.34 -14.73 -0.73
C HIS A 17 21.42 -13.42 0.06
N LYS A 18 22.63 -12.91 0.28
CA LYS A 18 22.84 -11.59 0.89
C LYS A 18 22.83 -10.54 -0.21
N ALA A 19 22.11 -9.44 0.01
CA ALA A 19 22.21 -8.28 -0.88
C ALA A 19 23.59 -7.65 -0.71
N HIS A 20 24.33 -7.50 -1.80
CA HIS A 20 25.63 -6.83 -1.83
C HIS A 20 25.41 -5.33 -2.09
N LEU A 21 24.88 -4.64 -1.09
CA LEU A 21 24.63 -3.20 -1.17
C LEU A 21 25.93 -2.40 -1.00
N ASN A 22 26.06 -1.32 -1.75
CA ASN A 22 27.13 -0.34 -1.56
C ASN A 22 26.92 0.44 -0.25
N LYS A 23 27.98 1.03 0.31
CA LYS A 23 27.94 1.87 1.53
C LYS A 23 26.88 2.98 1.45
N ALA A 24 26.70 3.59 0.27
CA ALA A 24 25.68 4.62 0.07
C ALA A 24 24.26 4.06 0.19
N GLU A 25 24.02 2.89 -0.39
CA GLU A 25 22.72 2.21 -0.37
C GLU A 25 22.38 1.69 1.02
N ILE A 26 23.38 1.19 1.78
CA ILE A 26 23.22 0.81 3.18
C ILE A 26 22.74 2.02 4.00
N LYS A 27 23.40 3.18 3.86
CA LYS A 27 22.98 4.41 4.54
C LYS A 27 21.56 4.83 4.17
N ALA A 28 21.20 4.73 2.89
CA ALA A 28 19.86 5.07 2.42
C ALA A 28 18.80 4.12 3.02
N ARG A 29 19.09 2.82 3.04
CA ARG A 29 18.24 1.79 3.64
C ARG A 29 18.03 2.06 5.13
N ASP A 30 19.11 2.32 5.87
CA ASP A 30 19.04 2.54 7.31
C ASP A 30 18.26 3.83 7.65
N LYS A 31 18.43 4.89 6.84
CA LYS A 31 17.63 6.11 6.96
C LYS A 31 16.14 5.84 6.71
N ALA A 32 15.79 5.09 5.66
CA ALA A 32 14.41 4.73 5.37
C ALA A 32 13.78 3.90 6.50
N GLN A 33 14.54 2.98 7.10
CA GLN A 33 14.11 2.20 8.27
C GLN A 33 13.84 3.09 9.48
N GLN A 34 14.70 4.09 9.75
CA GLN A 34 14.48 5.04 10.84
C GLN A 34 13.23 5.89 10.63
N GLU A 35 12.96 6.34 9.40
CA GLU A 35 11.76 7.10 9.06
C GLU A 35 10.49 6.26 9.25
N LEU A 36 10.52 5.00 8.81
CA LEU A 36 9.43 4.05 9.04
C LEU A 36 9.20 3.79 10.54
N ASN A 37 10.25 3.54 11.31
CA ASN A 37 10.09 3.30 12.75
C ASN A 37 9.46 4.52 13.46
N LYS A 38 9.83 5.74 13.05
CA LYS A 38 9.20 6.96 13.56
C LYS A 38 7.72 7.05 13.22
N THR A 39 7.31 6.65 12.01
CA THR A 39 5.88 6.68 11.65
C THR A 39 5.10 5.60 12.38
N LEU A 40 5.68 4.41 12.55
CA LEU A 40 5.09 3.31 13.32
C LEU A 40 4.83 3.73 14.78
N VAL A 41 5.81 4.35 15.45
CA VAL A 41 5.64 4.89 16.81
C VAL A 41 4.52 5.93 16.87
N LYS A 42 4.40 6.82 15.87
CA LYS A 42 3.32 7.82 15.82
C LYS A 42 1.92 7.21 15.73
N VAL A 43 1.78 6.05 15.09
CA VAL A 43 0.50 5.32 15.01
C VAL A 43 0.31 4.33 16.17
N GLY A 44 1.19 4.36 17.19
CA GLY A 44 1.10 3.52 18.38
C GLY A 44 1.68 2.10 18.23
N LEU A 45 2.34 1.81 17.10
CA LEU A 45 3.03 0.55 16.84
C LEU A 45 4.53 0.77 17.03
N ASP A 46 5.07 0.53 18.23
CA ASP A 46 6.51 0.61 18.43
C ASP A 46 7.18 -0.75 18.10
N PRO A 47 8.02 -0.84 17.05
CA PRO A 47 8.71 -2.08 16.70
C PRO A 47 9.79 -2.50 17.71
N HIS A 48 10.21 -1.61 18.61
CA HIS A 48 11.19 -1.87 19.65
C HIS A 48 10.55 -2.03 21.03
N ARG A 49 9.22 -2.04 21.13
CA ARG A 49 8.53 -2.31 22.39
C ARG A 49 8.79 -3.76 22.81
N ASP A 50 9.24 -3.91 24.05
CA ASP A 50 9.26 -5.21 24.71
C ASP A 50 7.81 -5.68 24.93
N ILE A 51 7.41 -6.67 24.14
CA ILE A 51 6.15 -7.37 24.35
C ILE A 51 6.46 -8.49 25.33
N ASP A 52 6.01 -8.34 26.58
CA ASP A 52 6.04 -9.45 27.53
C ASP A 52 5.15 -10.59 26.99
N PRO A 53 5.72 -11.77 26.68
CA PRO A 53 4.98 -12.91 26.12
C PRO A 53 3.81 -13.36 27.01
N ASN A 54 3.88 -13.13 28.32
CA ASN A 54 2.81 -13.50 29.27
C ASN A 54 1.67 -12.48 29.26
N ASN A 55 1.96 -11.21 28.96
CA ASN A 55 0.95 -10.16 28.75
C ASN A 55 0.47 -10.08 27.30
N PHE A 56 1.12 -10.77 26.37
CA PHE A 56 0.60 -11.03 25.02
C PHE A 56 -0.54 -12.05 25.08
N LYS A 57 -1.58 -11.75 25.86
CA LYS A 57 -2.85 -12.46 25.77
C LYS A 57 -3.43 -12.10 24.42
N GLY A 58 -3.21 -13.00 23.46
CA GLY A 58 -3.30 -12.73 22.04
C GLY A 58 -4.58 -11.97 21.67
N TYR A 59 -4.38 -10.89 20.93
CA TYR A 59 -5.39 -10.36 20.00
C TYR A 59 -5.53 -11.30 18.78
N PHE A 60 -5.53 -12.61 19.04
CA PHE A 60 -5.94 -13.67 18.15
C PHE A 60 -7.01 -14.39 18.93
N GLY A 61 -8.26 -14.18 18.53
CA GLY A 61 -9.45 -14.56 19.28
C GLY A 61 -9.43 -16.02 19.73
N GLN A 62 -8.97 -16.25 20.96
CA GLN A 62 -9.51 -17.31 21.79
C GLN A 62 -10.62 -16.67 22.61
N TYR A 63 -11.83 -16.67 22.04
CA TYR A 63 -13.07 -16.48 22.80
C TYR A 63 -13.15 -17.64 23.80
N THR A 64 -12.54 -17.45 24.98
CA THR A 64 -12.86 -18.22 26.17
C THR A 64 -13.81 -17.35 26.97
N GLY A 65 -15.10 -17.63 26.79
CA GLY A 65 -16.15 -16.91 27.47
C GLY A 65 -16.03 -17.09 28.98
N SER A 66 -15.78 -15.99 29.69
CA SER A 66 -16.59 -15.51 30.81
C SER A 66 -15.82 -14.35 31.46
N ASN A 67 -16.09 -13.12 31.05
CA ASN A 67 -15.80 -11.97 31.88
C ASN A 67 -17.03 -11.08 31.83
N THR A 68 -17.87 -11.21 32.86
CA THR A 68 -18.93 -10.26 33.18
C THR A 68 -18.27 -8.97 33.67
N THR A 69 -17.74 -8.16 32.76
CA THR A 69 -17.43 -6.77 33.08
C THR A 69 -18.72 -5.98 33.00
N LYS A 70 -19.25 -5.60 34.17
CA LYS A 70 -20.35 -4.64 34.30
C LYS A 70 -20.04 -3.45 33.41
N THR A 71 -20.84 -3.27 32.37
CA THR A 71 -20.71 -2.15 31.45
C THR A 71 -21.35 -0.95 32.12
N GLU A 72 -20.56 -0.10 32.75
CA GLU A 72 -21.03 1.24 33.11
C GLU A 72 -21.40 1.96 31.80
N PRO A 73 -22.58 2.61 31.71
CA PRO A 73 -22.99 3.29 30.49
C PRO A 73 -22.01 4.44 30.23
N ILE A 74 -21.20 4.26 29.20
CA ILE A 74 -20.27 5.27 28.70
C ILE A 74 -21.15 6.47 28.30
N LYS A 75 -21.00 7.62 28.97
CA LYS A 75 -21.61 8.87 28.50
C LYS A 75 -21.16 9.07 27.06
N GLU A 76 -22.10 9.08 26.13
CA GLU A 76 -21.86 9.39 24.72
C GLU A 76 -21.18 10.76 24.64
N GLN A 77 -19.85 10.76 24.51
CA GLN A 77 -19.13 11.96 24.14
C GLN A 77 -19.51 12.23 22.70
N GLN A 78 -20.38 13.22 22.48
CA GLN A 78 -20.68 13.66 21.13
C GLN A 78 -19.36 14.02 20.45
N LEU A 79 -19.09 13.35 19.33
CA LEU A 79 -17.87 13.56 18.58
C LEU A 79 -17.87 15.00 18.08
N THR A 80 -17.11 15.89 18.73
CA THR A 80 -16.87 17.23 18.22
C THR A 80 -16.17 17.04 16.88
N GLN A 81 -16.92 17.21 15.79
CA GLN A 81 -16.35 17.12 14.45
C GLN A 81 -15.25 18.18 14.36
N MET A 82 -14.00 17.73 14.42
CA MET A 82 -12.86 18.62 14.25
C MET A 82 -12.98 19.18 12.83
N LYS A 83 -13.43 20.43 12.74
CA LYS A 83 -13.56 21.14 11.49
C LYS A 83 -12.14 21.40 10.99
N ASP A 84 -11.70 20.52 10.10
CA ASP A 84 -10.49 20.63 9.30
C ASP A 84 -9.19 20.52 10.11
N GLY A 85 -8.82 19.28 10.47
CA GLY A 85 -7.51 18.92 11.05
C GLY A 85 -6.33 19.08 10.10
N GLY A 86 -6.12 20.29 9.55
CA GLY A 86 -4.98 20.64 8.71
C GLY A 86 -4.89 19.92 7.36
N LEU A 87 -5.86 19.08 7.01
CA LEU A 87 -5.97 18.51 5.67
C LEU A 87 -6.31 19.64 4.71
N LYS A 88 -5.45 19.82 3.69
CA LYS A 88 -5.66 20.77 2.59
C LYS A 88 -7.12 20.71 2.16
N LYS A 89 -7.77 21.89 2.08
CA LYS A 89 -9.16 22.09 1.65
C LYS A 89 -9.55 20.96 0.70
N ASN A 90 -10.61 20.22 1.05
CA ASN A 90 -11.21 19.22 0.18
C ASN A 90 -11.42 19.88 -1.19
N GLU A 91 -10.50 19.65 -2.13
CA GLU A 91 -10.62 20.17 -3.47
C GLU A 91 -11.96 19.67 -3.99
N ALA A 92 -12.73 20.57 -4.62
CA ALA A 92 -14.02 20.19 -5.17
C ALA A 92 -13.86 18.89 -5.97
N PRO A 93 -14.79 17.93 -5.86
CA PRO A 93 -14.66 16.65 -6.55
C PRO A 93 -14.35 16.95 -8.01
N LYS A 94 -13.35 16.26 -8.57
CA LYS A 94 -12.94 16.43 -9.96
C LYS A 94 -14.09 15.92 -10.85
N VAL A 95 -15.05 16.79 -11.10
CA VAL A 95 -16.21 16.52 -11.95
C VAL A 95 -15.75 16.60 -13.41
N TYR A 96 -16.05 15.56 -14.17
CA TYR A 96 -15.77 15.53 -15.59
C TYR A 96 -16.55 16.64 -16.30
N SER A 97 -15.82 17.59 -16.89
CA SER A 97 -16.43 18.78 -17.50
C SER A 97 -17.17 18.51 -18.82
N GLY A 98 -17.03 17.31 -19.40
CA GLY A 98 -17.65 16.95 -20.68
C GLY A 98 -17.12 17.70 -21.92
N LYS A 99 -16.17 18.62 -21.73
CA LYS A 99 -15.64 19.48 -22.79
C LYS A 99 -14.79 18.71 -23.82
N GLN A 100 -14.03 17.71 -23.36
CA GLN A 100 -13.20 16.87 -24.22
C GLN A 100 -13.94 15.56 -24.51
N LYS A 101 -14.66 15.48 -25.62
CA LYS A 101 -15.32 14.25 -26.04
C LYS A 101 -14.33 13.36 -26.78
N LEU A 102 -14.30 12.07 -26.46
CA LEU A 102 -13.49 11.10 -27.18
C LEU A 102 -14.04 10.94 -28.60
N LEU A 103 -13.24 11.27 -29.62
CA LEU A 103 -13.58 11.05 -31.02
C LEU A 103 -13.35 9.59 -31.42
N GLY A 104 -12.26 8.99 -30.92
CA GLY A 104 -11.93 7.59 -31.22
C GLY A 104 -10.56 7.17 -30.68
N ILE A 105 -10.13 5.97 -31.05
CA ILE A 105 -8.82 5.41 -30.72
C ILE A 105 -8.02 5.26 -32.02
N ALA A 106 -6.85 5.86 -32.08
CA ALA A 106 -5.95 5.78 -33.22
C ALA A 106 -4.74 4.88 -32.90
N VAL A 107 -4.21 4.22 -33.93
CA VAL A 107 -3.00 3.40 -33.82
C VAL A 107 -1.81 4.23 -34.31
N MET A 108 -0.88 4.64 -33.44
CA MET A 108 0.33 5.34 -33.91
C MET A 108 1.34 4.36 -34.52
N HIS A 109 1.54 3.20 -33.88
CA HIS A 109 2.36 2.09 -34.37
C HIS A 109 1.68 0.75 -34.03
N LYS A 110 2.12 -0.38 -34.60
CA LYS A 110 1.41 -1.69 -34.55
C LYS A 110 0.92 -2.11 -33.15
N SER A 111 1.63 -1.74 -32.09
CA SER A 111 1.29 -2.06 -30.69
C SER A 111 0.83 -0.88 -29.80
N ASN A 112 0.55 0.33 -30.33
CA ASN A 112 0.15 1.49 -29.50
C ASN A 112 -1.18 2.07 -29.96
N LEU A 113 -2.14 2.05 -29.04
CA LEU A 113 -3.49 2.59 -29.19
C LEU A 113 -3.59 3.87 -28.35
N VAL A 114 -3.85 4.99 -29.02
CA VAL A 114 -3.88 6.33 -28.42
C VAL A 114 -5.30 6.92 -28.56
N PRO A 115 -5.94 7.36 -27.47
CA PRO A 115 -7.22 8.05 -27.55
C PRO A 115 -7.06 9.43 -28.19
N VAL A 116 -7.97 9.79 -29.09
CA VAL A 116 -7.95 11.06 -29.83
C VAL A 116 -9.20 11.85 -29.49
N PHE A 117 -9.01 13.12 -29.11
CA PHE A 117 -10.07 14.03 -28.69
C PHE A 117 -10.34 15.14 -29.71
N ASP A 118 -9.37 15.49 -30.55
CA ASP A 118 -9.49 16.53 -31.58
C ASP A 118 -9.26 16.01 -33.00
N ILE A 119 -9.89 16.67 -33.98
CA ILE A 119 -9.80 16.31 -35.41
C ILE A 119 -8.39 16.56 -35.97
N LYS A 120 -7.65 17.54 -35.43
CA LYS A 120 -6.28 17.85 -35.87
C LYS A 120 -5.34 16.69 -35.57
N ASP A 121 -5.35 16.20 -34.33
CA ASP A 121 -4.56 15.06 -33.89
C ASP A 121 -4.88 13.79 -34.70
N ALA A 122 -6.16 13.57 -35.04
CA ALA A 122 -6.57 12.46 -35.89
C ALA A 122 -5.93 12.54 -37.28
N LYS A 123 -5.87 13.74 -37.88
CA LYS A 123 -5.26 13.97 -39.20
C LYS A 123 -3.74 13.78 -39.15
N ASP A 124 -3.09 14.28 -38.10
CA ASP A 124 -1.64 14.17 -37.96
C ASP A 124 -1.20 12.71 -37.78
N ILE A 125 -1.89 11.94 -36.93
CA ILE A 125 -1.63 10.50 -36.77
C ILE A 125 -1.91 9.75 -38.08
N ALA A 126 -2.97 10.09 -38.80
CA ALA A 126 -3.27 9.47 -40.09
C ALA A 126 -2.19 9.78 -41.14
N LYS A 127 -1.64 11.00 -41.17
CA LYS A 127 -0.55 11.39 -42.05
C LYS A 127 0.74 10.63 -41.73
N MET A 128 1.12 10.58 -40.45
CA MET A 128 2.31 9.83 -40.00
C MET A 128 2.25 8.35 -40.37
N ARG A 129 1.05 7.74 -40.36
CA ARG A 129 0.87 6.34 -40.78
C ARG A 129 0.95 6.13 -42.29
N ARG A 130 0.54 7.13 -43.08
CA ARG A 130 0.41 6.99 -44.53
C ARG A 130 1.70 7.35 -45.27
N GLY A 131 2.60 8.13 -44.65
CA GLY A 131 3.85 8.57 -45.27
C GLY A 131 3.59 9.61 -46.35
#